data_AF-A0A956NKY4-F1
#
_entry.id   AF-A0A956NKY4-F1
#
_cell.length_a   1.000
_cell.length_b   1.000
_cell.length_c   1.000
_cell.angle_alpha   90.00
_cell.angle_beta   90.00
_cell.angle_gamma   90.00
#
_symmetry.space_group_name_H-M   'P 1'
#
loop_
_entity.id
_entity.type
_entity.pdbx_description
1 polymer ?
#
loop_
_entity_poly.entity_id
_entity_poly.type
_entity_poly.pdbx_seq_one_letter_code
_entity_poly.pdbx_strand_id
1 'polypeptide(L)'
;MKFLNVAEESFPFNLSSLEKEANVEFIVGHGIALTTALATNAPKQVKTDKLPVLLIIDGFIKEYEKKMAVVTPARFSYHYESIENFPNIGVKVFPDSIYKKDFKPLVAPSGNIFGSTIFLSNNVICLHFDMMRVTKKKYAEKILSYFLRNGLFNLNLLPEPQVFDEKENNDHVEQNIQQYIKRITVDVENKLEEKRSKLTTLSGQIRATLSEIQDLSFILEGKSSTERMIDEMEKIRQMPGVEWVDLKDEVLRFLYRDVKIQSKDKLYDIGDIIIGINLTNMEVVFDNITRKVAGFKEGASHPHDIGNGKMCLGELSSFVPQLATEMQFAYLAESLINFANSVNVDDSAGKSIVKWPSTSIKKEAEATT
;
A
#
# COMPACT_ATOMS: atom_id res chain seq x y z
N MET A 1 12.99 -50.79 -25.96
CA MET A 1 12.17 -50.08 -24.95
C MET A 1 11.48 -48.94 -25.69
N LYS A 2 10.15 -48.90 -25.77
CA LYS A 2 9.43 -47.72 -26.29
C LYS A 2 9.41 -46.71 -25.15
N PHE A 3 10.14 -45.61 -25.27
CA PHE A 3 9.91 -44.47 -24.41
C PHE A 3 8.45 -44.06 -24.61
N LEU A 4 7.71 -43.91 -23.51
CA LEU A 4 6.39 -43.29 -23.54
C LEU A 4 6.62 -41.90 -24.13
N ASN A 5 6.17 -41.69 -25.38
CA ASN A 5 5.87 -40.37 -25.90
C ASN A 5 4.80 -39.81 -24.97
N VAL A 6 5.22 -39.18 -23.88
CA VAL A 6 4.36 -38.27 -23.13
C VAL A 6 4.03 -37.18 -24.15
N ALA A 7 2.80 -37.22 -24.66
CA ALA A 7 2.39 -36.54 -25.86
C ALA A 7 2.88 -35.09 -25.90
N GLU A 8 3.46 -34.69 -27.04
CA GLU A 8 3.72 -33.29 -27.43
C GLU A 8 2.50 -32.39 -27.12
N GLU A 9 1.30 -32.96 -27.14
CA GLU A 9 0.02 -32.30 -26.83
C GLU A 9 -0.05 -31.62 -25.45
N SER A 10 0.81 -32.00 -24.50
CA SER A 10 0.82 -31.42 -23.16
C SER A 10 1.94 -30.40 -22.92
N PHE A 11 2.92 -30.32 -23.80
CA PHE A 11 4.03 -29.38 -23.68
C PHE A 11 3.63 -28.04 -24.34
N PRO A 12 3.63 -26.92 -23.61
CA PRO A 12 3.08 -25.67 -24.13
C PRO A 12 3.93 -24.99 -25.22
N PHE A 13 5.04 -25.61 -25.65
CA PHE A 13 6.05 -25.02 -26.51
C PHE A 13 6.23 -25.77 -27.82
N ASN A 14 6.21 -25.05 -28.93
CA ASN A 14 6.61 -25.61 -30.23
C ASN A 14 8.14 -25.57 -30.39
N LEU A 15 8.82 -26.66 -30.04
CA LEU A 15 10.28 -26.78 -30.15
C LEU A 15 10.76 -26.98 -31.59
N SER A 16 9.88 -27.34 -32.53
CA SER A 16 10.26 -27.72 -33.91
C SER A 16 11.04 -26.64 -34.66
N SER A 17 10.72 -25.36 -34.40
CA SER A 17 11.44 -24.23 -34.99
C SER A 17 12.89 -24.18 -34.50
N LEU A 18 13.11 -24.42 -33.21
CA LEU A 18 14.43 -24.40 -32.57
C LEU A 18 15.27 -25.64 -32.95
N GLU A 19 14.63 -26.81 -33.03
CA GLU A 19 15.26 -28.05 -33.50
C GLU A 19 15.82 -27.92 -34.91
N LYS A 20 15.04 -27.28 -35.79
CA LYS A 20 15.44 -27.01 -37.17
C LYS A 20 16.57 -25.98 -37.24
N GLU A 21 16.49 -24.93 -36.42
CA GLU A 21 17.47 -23.84 -36.39
C GLU A 21 18.84 -24.31 -35.85
N ALA A 22 18.85 -25.10 -34.77
CA ALA A 22 20.07 -25.57 -34.12
C ALA A 22 20.57 -26.95 -34.60
N ASN A 23 19.84 -27.60 -35.51
CA ASN A 23 20.07 -28.98 -35.94
C ASN A 23 20.20 -29.99 -34.76
N VAL A 24 19.27 -29.86 -33.80
CA VAL A 24 19.17 -30.72 -32.62
C VAL A 24 17.85 -31.48 -32.58
N GLU A 25 17.76 -32.49 -31.73
CA GLU A 25 16.52 -33.21 -31.42
C GLU A 25 16.27 -33.11 -29.91
N PHE A 26 15.17 -32.47 -29.50
CA PHE A 26 14.86 -32.31 -28.08
C PHE A 26 14.13 -33.54 -27.54
N ILE A 27 14.66 -34.09 -26.46
CA ILE A 27 13.99 -35.12 -25.66
C ILE A 27 13.50 -34.44 -24.39
N VAL A 28 12.20 -34.20 -24.28
CA VAL A 28 11.60 -33.54 -23.11
C VAL A 28 11.17 -34.59 -22.09
N GLY A 29 11.56 -34.43 -20.83
CA GLY A 29 11.10 -35.29 -19.74
C GLY A 29 10.79 -34.52 -18.46
N HIS A 30 10.01 -35.16 -17.58
CA HIS A 30 9.56 -34.61 -16.30
C HIS A 30 10.30 -35.30 -15.14
N GLY A 31 11.01 -34.54 -14.31
CA GLY A 31 11.52 -34.95 -13.01
C GLY A 31 12.35 -36.24 -12.94
N ILE A 32 12.47 -36.76 -11.71
CA ILE A 32 13.35 -37.85 -11.25
C ILE A 32 13.26 -39.12 -12.13
N ALA A 33 12.13 -39.36 -12.79
CA ALA A 33 11.92 -40.52 -13.66
C ALA A 33 12.91 -40.58 -14.83
N LEU A 34 13.32 -39.43 -15.38
CA LEU A 34 14.23 -39.37 -16.53
C LEU A 34 15.69 -39.56 -16.11
N THR A 35 16.10 -38.93 -15.01
CA THR A 35 17.44 -39.06 -14.43
C THR A 35 17.71 -40.49 -13.99
N THR A 36 16.72 -41.15 -13.37
CA THR A 36 16.80 -42.55 -12.95
C THR A 36 16.79 -43.51 -14.14
N ALA A 37 15.97 -43.26 -15.17
CA ALA A 37 15.92 -44.08 -16.38
C ALA A 37 17.22 -44.01 -17.20
N LEU A 38 17.84 -42.83 -17.30
CA LEU A 38 19.12 -42.64 -17.97
C LEU A 38 20.31 -43.21 -17.18
N ALA A 39 20.24 -43.17 -15.84
CA ALA A 39 21.26 -43.74 -14.97
C ALA A 39 21.22 -45.28 -14.91
N THR A 40 20.03 -45.88 -15.04
CA THR A 40 19.84 -47.35 -14.94
C THR A 40 19.81 -48.05 -16.30
N ASN A 41 19.46 -47.35 -17.38
CA ASN A 41 19.44 -47.87 -18.74
C ASN A 41 19.96 -46.82 -19.71
N ALA A 42 21.29 -46.63 -19.75
CA ALA A 42 21.92 -45.82 -20.79
C ALA A 42 21.42 -46.32 -22.17
N PRO A 43 20.75 -45.47 -22.98
CA PRO A 43 20.22 -45.91 -24.26
C PRO A 43 21.37 -46.44 -25.12
N LYS A 44 21.24 -47.69 -25.57
CA LYS A 44 22.07 -48.21 -26.66
C LYS A 44 21.88 -47.27 -27.85
N GLN A 45 22.92 -46.48 -28.15
CA GLN A 45 23.10 -45.59 -29.31
C GLN A 45 21.79 -45.13 -29.96
N VAL A 46 21.34 -43.92 -29.61
CA VAL A 46 20.33 -43.23 -30.41
C VAL A 46 20.97 -42.94 -31.78
N LYS A 47 20.54 -43.64 -32.83
CA LYS A 47 21.01 -43.41 -34.21
C LYS A 47 20.20 -42.26 -34.80
N THR A 48 20.65 -41.05 -34.57
CA THR A 48 20.10 -39.84 -35.19
C THR A 48 21.26 -39.02 -35.74
N ASP A 49 21.03 -38.39 -36.89
CA ASP A 49 22.00 -37.51 -37.55
C ASP A 49 22.06 -36.13 -36.87
N LYS A 50 21.26 -35.92 -35.80
CA LYS A 50 21.17 -34.70 -35.02
C LYS A 50 21.74 -34.91 -33.62
N LEU A 51 22.17 -33.82 -33.00
CA LEU A 51 22.64 -33.86 -31.62
C LEU A 51 21.44 -33.95 -30.66
N PRO A 52 21.30 -35.00 -29.84
CA PRO A 52 20.21 -35.10 -28.88
C PRO A 52 20.40 -34.11 -27.71
N VAL A 53 19.38 -33.31 -27.43
CA VAL A 53 19.33 -32.40 -26.28
C VAL A 53 18.23 -32.85 -25.34
N LEU A 54 18.59 -33.27 -24.14
CA LEU A 54 17.67 -33.64 -23.09
C LEU A 54 17.23 -32.40 -22.32
N LEU A 55 15.94 -32.11 -22.31
CA LEU A 55 15.35 -30.99 -21.59
C LEU A 55 14.59 -31.51 -20.37
N ILE A 56 15.08 -31.17 -19.17
CA ILE A 56 14.44 -31.49 -17.90
C ILE A 56 13.89 -30.19 -17.32
N ILE A 57 12.58 -30.13 -17.06
CA ILE A 57 11.94 -28.96 -16.46
C ILE A 57 11.29 -29.39 -15.16
N ASP A 58 11.78 -28.84 -14.05
CA ASP A 58 11.20 -29.03 -12.73
C ASP A 58 10.43 -27.77 -12.30
N GLY A 59 9.24 -27.99 -11.73
CA GLY A 59 8.32 -26.93 -11.30
C GLY A 59 7.34 -26.48 -12.39
N PHE A 60 6.06 -26.82 -12.26
CA PHE A 60 5.03 -26.45 -13.25
C PHE A 60 4.20 -25.24 -12.86
N ILE A 61 3.62 -24.64 -13.91
CA ILE A 61 2.62 -23.57 -13.86
C ILE A 61 1.37 -24.10 -13.11
N LYS A 62 0.95 -23.37 -12.07
CA LYS A 62 -0.20 -23.69 -11.18
C LYS A 62 -1.51 -24.06 -11.89
N GLU A 63 -1.67 -23.65 -13.15
CA GLU A 63 -2.84 -23.91 -14.00
C GLU A 63 -2.89 -25.36 -14.54
N TYR A 64 -1.73 -26.02 -14.66
CA TYR A 64 -1.62 -27.41 -15.10
C TYR A 64 -1.62 -28.42 -13.93
N GLU A 65 -1.24 -27.98 -12.72
CA GLU A 65 -1.37 -28.79 -11.49
C GLU A 65 -2.81 -29.27 -11.24
N LYS A 66 -3.83 -28.52 -11.71
CA LYS A 66 -5.24 -28.90 -11.55
C LYS A 66 -5.70 -30.05 -12.46
N LYS A 67 -4.95 -30.39 -13.51
CA LYS A 67 -5.34 -31.41 -14.51
C LYS A 67 -4.60 -32.74 -14.35
N MET A 68 -3.57 -32.81 -13.51
CA MET A 68 -2.81 -34.04 -13.27
C MET A 68 -3.01 -34.52 -11.84
N ALA A 69 -3.16 -35.84 -11.67
CA ALA A 69 -3.32 -36.46 -10.35
C ALA A 69 -2.16 -36.05 -9.44
N VAL A 70 -2.51 -35.49 -8.29
CA VAL A 70 -1.61 -34.87 -7.32
C VAL A 70 -0.54 -35.87 -6.87
N VAL A 71 0.72 -35.63 -7.26
CA VAL A 71 1.88 -36.16 -6.55
C VAL A 71 2.51 -34.98 -5.83
N THR A 72 2.48 -35.02 -4.51
CA THR A 72 2.97 -33.98 -3.60
C THR A 72 4.46 -33.71 -3.83
N PRO A 73 4.92 -32.44 -3.90
CA PRO A 73 6.35 -32.15 -3.94
C PRO A 73 6.94 -32.31 -2.53
N ALA A 74 7.84 -33.28 -2.35
CA ALA A 74 8.72 -33.30 -1.19
C ALA A 74 9.72 -32.12 -1.31
N ARG A 75 9.80 -31.28 -0.27
CA ARG A 75 10.86 -30.28 -0.13
C ARG A 75 12.18 -31.02 0.06
N PHE A 76 13.13 -30.84 -0.86
CA PHE A 76 14.49 -31.32 -0.69
C PHE A 76 15.43 -30.16 -0.37
N SER A 77 16.17 -30.31 0.72
CA SER A 77 17.39 -29.57 1.01
C SER A 77 18.54 -30.31 0.31
N TYR A 78 19.31 -29.64 -0.54
CA TYR A 78 20.51 -30.26 -1.13
C TYR A 78 21.57 -30.44 -0.03
N HIS A 79 21.75 -31.67 0.46
CA HIS A 79 22.99 -32.08 1.10
C HIS A 79 23.91 -32.68 0.02
N TYR A 80 25.05 -32.04 -0.22
CA TYR A 80 26.14 -32.62 -0.99
C TYR A 80 26.78 -33.74 -0.16
N GLU A 81 26.23 -34.94 -0.22
CA GLU A 81 26.96 -36.15 0.17
C GLU A 81 27.65 -36.73 -1.07
N SER A 82 28.92 -37.09 -0.92
CA SER A 82 29.84 -37.57 -1.95
C SER A 82 29.26 -38.75 -2.75
N ILE A 83 29.32 -38.65 -4.07
CA ILE A 83 28.90 -39.67 -5.07
C ILE A 83 29.88 -40.86 -5.10
N GLU A 84 30.48 -41.24 -3.97
CA GLU A 84 31.49 -42.31 -3.91
C GLU A 84 30.90 -43.72 -3.73
N ASN A 85 29.58 -43.86 -3.52
CA ASN A 85 28.97 -45.15 -3.16
C ASN A 85 28.13 -45.84 -4.25
N PHE A 86 28.38 -45.56 -5.54
CA PHE A 86 27.74 -46.30 -6.65
C PHE A 86 28.76 -47.17 -7.42
N PRO A 87 28.95 -48.45 -7.03
CA PRO A 87 30.06 -49.28 -7.50
C PRO A 87 30.01 -49.76 -8.97
N ASN A 88 28.97 -49.42 -9.74
CA ASN A 88 28.78 -49.91 -11.12
C ASN A 88 28.58 -48.82 -12.18
N ILE A 89 28.76 -47.55 -11.84
CA ILE A 89 28.76 -46.49 -12.83
C ILE A 89 30.21 -46.24 -13.21
N GLY A 90 30.59 -46.61 -14.44
CA GLY A 90 31.82 -46.15 -15.06
C GLY A 90 31.75 -44.65 -15.34
N VAL A 91 31.64 -43.84 -14.29
CA VAL A 91 31.90 -42.41 -14.37
C VAL A 91 33.41 -42.29 -14.52
N LYS A 92 33.88 -41.93 -15.71
CA LYS A 92 35.17 -41.24 -15.79
C LYS A 92 34.95 -39.94 -15.01
N VAL A 93 35.36 -39.94 -13.75
CA VAL A 93 35.51 -38.72 -12.97
C VAL A 93 36.50 -37.89 -13.75
N PHE A 94 35.98 -36.88 -14.46
CA PHE A 94 36.85 -35.88 -15.05
C PHE A 94 37.57 -35.19 -13.90
N PRO A 95 38.89 -34.96 -14.00
CA PRO A 95 39.64 -34.33 -12.93
C PRO A 95 39.01 -32.98 -12.58
N ASP A 96 38.98 -32.66 -11.29
CA ASP A 96 38.38 -31.47 -10.63
C ASP A 96 38.61 -30.11 -11.34
N SER A 97 39.54 -30.08 -12.29
CA SER A 97 39.82 -28.98 -13.21
C SER A 97 38.68 -28.56 -14.15
N ILE A 98 37.65 -29.38 -14.40
CA ILE A 98 36.55 -28.98 -15.32
C ILE A 98 35.43 -28.20 -14.59
N TYR A 99 35.24 -28.43 -13.30
CA TYR A 99 34.18 -27.73 -12.53
C TYR A 99 34.50 -26.26 -12.21
N LYS A 100 35.70 -25.76 -12.55
CA LYS A 100 36.14 -24.38 -12.24
C LYS A 100 36.25 -23.44 -13.44
N LYS A 101 36.01 -23.89 -14.67
CA LYS A 101 35.96 -22.98 -15.83
C LYS A 101 34.52 -22.80 -16.30
N ASP A 102 33.98 -21.64 -15.93
CA ASP A 102 32.88 -20.94 -16.58
C ASP A 102 31.44 -21.44 -16.35
N PHE A 103 31.10 -21.77 -15.11
CA PHE A 103 29.69 -21.79 -14.71
C PHE A 103 29.20 -20.35 -14.53
N LYS A 104 28.61 -19.75 -15.57
CA LYS A 104 27.89 -18.48 -15.46
C LYS A 104 26.41 -18.77 -15.18
N PRO A 105 25.86 -18.40 -14.01
CA PRO A 105 24.43 -18.49 -13.79
C PRO A 105 23.71 -17.65 -14.85
N LEU A 106 22.73 -18.24 -15.53
CA LEU A 106 21.88 -17.49 -16.45
C LEU A 106 20.86 -16.70 -15.61
N VAL A 107 21.04 -15.38 -15.56
CA VAL A 107 20.12 -14.46 -14.85
C VAL A 107 19.07 -13.98 -15.85
N ALA A 108 17.79 -14.15 -15.52
CA ALA A 108 16.72 -13.56 -16.32
C ALA A 108 16.74 -12.03 -16.17
N PRO A 109 16.26 -11.26 -17.16
CA PRO A 109 16.12 -9.80 -17.06
C PRO A 109 15.32 -9.33 -15.83
N SER A 110 14.47 -10.20 -15.27
CA SER A 110 13.69 -9.93 -14.07
C SER A 110 14.46 -10.06 -12.74
N GLY A 111 15.77 -10.34 -12.77
CA GLY A 111 16.60 -10.54 -11.57
C GLY A 111 16.41 -11.89 -10.86
N ASN A 112 15.59 -12.79 -11.41
CA ASN A 112 15.43 -14.14 -10.86
C ASN A 112 16.58 -15.04 -11.34
N ILE A 113 17.22 -15.76 -10.40
CA ILE A 113 18.25 -16.75 -10.69
C ILE A 113 17.55 -18.05 -11.07
N PHE A 114 17.76 -18.52 -12.30
CA PHE A 114 17.34 -19.84 -12.73
C PHE A 114 18.59 -20.74 -12.71
N GLY A 115 18.56 -21.78 -11.88
CA GLY A 115 19.62 -22.78 -11.90
C GLY A 115 19.55 -23.58 -13.20
N SER A 116 20.57 -23.47 -14.05
CA SER A 116 20.74 -24.38 -15.18
C SER A 116 21.99 -25.22 -14.98
N THR A 117 21.84 -26.54 -14.86
CA THR A 117 22.99 -27.44 -14.89
C THR A 117 23.10 -28.08 -16.26
N ILE A 118 24.23 -27.84 -16.92
CA ILE A 118 24.57 -28.50 -18.19
C ILE A 118 25.44 -29.71 -17.88
N PHE A 119 24.92 -30.91 -18.13
CA PHE A 119 25.72 -32.13 -18.12
C PHE A 119 25.98 -32.56 -19.56
N LEU A 120 27.25 -32.83 -19.87
CA LEU A 120 27.67 -33.51 -21.09
C LEU A 120 28.04 -34.93 -20.73
N SER A 121 27.21 -35.89 -21.14
CA SER A 121 27.53 -37.31 -21.03
C SER A 121 27.11 -37.99 -22.33
N ASN A 122 28.04 -38.66 -23.00
CA ASN A 122 27.77 -39.50 -24.17
C ASN A 122 26.95 -38.80 -25.29
N ASN A 123 27.40 -37.62 -25.75
CA ASN A 123 26.78 -36.84 -26.84
C ASN A 123 25.36 -36.33 -26.57
N VAL A 124 24.92 -36.30 -25.30
CA VAL A 124 23.65 -35.69 -24.90
C VAL A 124 23.93 -34.41 -24.11
N ILE A 125 23.30 -33.30 -24.51
CA ILE A 125 23.28 -32.06 -23.73
C ILE A 125 22.07 -32.13 -22.81
N CYS A 126 22.28 -32.14 -21.49
CA CYS A 126 21.17 -32.01 -20.55
C CYS A 126 21.00 -30.56 -20.12
N LEU A 127 19.82 -29.97 -20.33
CA LEU A 127 19.43 -28.66 -19.80
C LEU A 127 18.37 -28.87 -18.72
N HIS A 128 18.73 -28.56 -17.48
CA HIS A 128 17.80 -28.61 -16.36
C HIS A 128 17.32 -27.20 -16.02
N PHE A 129 16.01 -26.98 -15.96
CA PHE A 129 15.41 -25.71 -15.56
C PHE A 129 14.61 -25.90 -14.29
N ASP A 130 15.03 -25.23 -13.21
CA ASP A 130 14.20 -25.04 -12.02
C ASP A 130 13.36 -23.77 -12.19
N MET A 131 12.10 -23.94 -12.63
CA MET A 131 11.22 -22.81 -12.89
C MET A 131 10.43 -22.44 -11.64
N MET A 132 10.88 -21.39 -10.93
CA MET A 132 10.06 -20.78 -9.88
C MET A 132 8.79 -20.16 -10.47
N ARG A 133 7.65 -20.85 -10.26
CA ARG A 133 6.25 -20.38 -10.33
C ARG A 133 5.98 -19.20 -11.29
N VAL A 134 6.13 -19.43 -12.59
CA VAL A 134 5.63 -18.46 -13.59
C VAL A 134 4.10 -18.60 -13.69
N THR A 135 3.36 -17.54 -13.37
CA THR A 135 1.89 -17.59 -13.28
C THR A 135 1.17 -17.40 -14.62
N LYS A 136 1.88 -16.98 -15.68
CA LYS A 136 1.29 -16.73 -17.01
C LYS A 136 2.05 -17.49 -18.10
N LYS A 137 1.33 -18.33 -18.86
CA LYS A 137 1.85 -19.15 -19.97
C LYS A 137 2.75 -18.38 -20.95
N LYS A 138 2.30 -17.22 -21.46
CA LYS A 138 3.05 -16.40 -22.43
C LYS A 138 4.42 -15.90 -21.90
N TYR A 139 4.55 -15.71 -20.59
CA TYR A 139 5.82 -15.31 -19.98
C TYR A 139 6.76 -16.49 -19.80
N ALA A 140 6.23 -17.65 -19.38
CA ALA A 140 7.00 -18.89 -19.35
C ALA A 140 7.55 -19.23 -20.75
N GLU A 141 6.73 -18.98 -21.79
CA GLU A 141 7.10 -19.13 -23.19
C GLU A 141 8.36 -18.35 -23.59
N LYS A 142 8.34 -17.05 -23.29
CA LYS A 142 9.47 -16.16 -23.59
C LYS A 142 10.71 -16.49 -22.77
N ILE A 143 10.55 -16.79 -21.48
CA ILE A 143 11.67 -17.06 -20.57
C ILE A 143 12.38 -18.35 -20.96
N LEU A 144 11.64 -19.45 -21.19
CA LEU A 144 12.25 -20.72 -21.58
C LEU A 144 12.89 -20.63 -22.96
N SER A 145 12.25 -19.95 -23.93
CA SER A 145 12.84 -19.72 -25.25
C SER A 145 14.15 -18.94 -25.17
N TYR A 146 14.22 -17.90 -24.33
CA TYR A 146 15.44 -17.15 -24.07
C TYR A 146 16.55 -18.04 -23.49
N PHE A 147 16.24 -18.86 -22.48
CA PHE A 147 17.25 -19.72 -21.88
C PHE A 147 17.72 -20.84 -22.82
N LEU A 148 16.82 -21.46 -23.58
CA LEU A 148 17.17 -22.47 -24.57
C LEU A 148 18.09 -21.88 -25.64
N ARG A 149 17.76 -20.70 -26.19
CA ARG A 149 18.60 -20.02 -27.17
C ARG A 149 19.97 -19.67 -26.62
N ASN A 150 20.05 -19.13 -25.40
CA ASN A 150 21.34 -18.84 -24.76
C ASN A 150 22.17 -20.09 -24.48
N GLY A 151 21.53 -21.17 -24.00
CA GLY A 151 22.20 -22.44 -23.77
C GLY A 151 22.79 -23.01 -25.05
N LEU A 152 22.02 -23.02 -26.13
CA LEU A 152 22.47 -23.46 -27.44
C LEU A 152 23.55 -22.54 -28.04
N PHE A 153 23.43 -21.22 -27.86
CA PHE A 153 24.47 -20.26 -28.26
C PHE A 153 25.81 -20.52 -27.55
N ASN A 154 25.79 -20.73 -26.22
CA ASN A 154 26.99 -21.05 -25.44
C ASN A 154 27.65 -22.37 -25.87
N LEU A 155 26.89 -23.25 -26.54
CA LEU A 155 27.38 -24.50 -27.14
C LEU A 155 27.79 -24.34 -28.61
N ASN A 156 27.77 -23.11 -29.14
CA ASN A 156 28.01 -22.76 -30.55
C ASN A 156 27.05 -23.44 -31.54
N LEU A 157 25.82 -23.76 -31.09
CA LEU A 157 24.78 -24.40 -31.91
C LEU A 157 23.80 -23.40 -32.53
N LEU A 158 23.79 -22.16 -32.05
CA LEU A 158 22.98 -21.06 -32.60
C LEU A 158 23.84 -19.79 -32.73
N PRO A 159 23.49 -18.86 -33.64
CA PRO A 159 24.09 -17.53 -33.67
C PRO A 159 23.71 -16.71 -32.42
N GLU A 160 24.47 -15.65 -32.16
CA GLU A 160 24.26 -14.77 -31.01
C GLU A 160 22.80 -14.28 -30.95
N PRO A 161 22.08 -14.50 -29.83
CA PRO A 161 20.67 -14.15 -29.75
C PRO A 161 20.50 -12.63 -29.87
N GLN A 162 19.48 -12.18 -30.61
CA GLN A 162 19.07 -10.77 -30.60
C GLN A 162 18.76 -10.36 -29.16
N VAL A 163 19.53 -9.40 -28.66
CA VAL A 163 19.39 -8.83 -27.31
C VAL A 163 17.94 -8.36 -27.16
N PHE A 164 17.28 -8.81 -26.09
CA PHE A 164 15.96 -8.33 -25.71
C PHE A 164 16.03 -6.80 -25.58
N ASP A 165 15.17 -6.04 -26.27
CA ASP A 165 15.17 -4.58 -26.11
C ASP A 165 14.72 -4.23 -24.68
N GLU A 166 15.70 -4.10 -23.78
CA GLU A 166 15.49 -3.88 -22.35
C GLU A 166 14.65 -2.62 -22.08
N LYS A 167 14.70 -1.66 -23.00
CA LYS A 167 14.02 -0.38 -22.86
C LYS A 167 12.50 -0.52 -22.98
N GLU A 168 12.02 -1.25 -23.98
CA GLU A 168 10.58 -1.43 -24.21
C GLU A 168 9.92 -2.27 -23.09
N ASN A 169 10.67 -3.20 -22.50
CA ASN A 169 10.21 -4.02 -21.38
C ASN A 169 10.17 -3.20 -20.07
N ASN A 170 11.15 -2.32 -19.84
CA ASN A 170 11.19 -1.47 -18.64
C ASN A 170 10.02 -0.47 -18.60
N ASP A 171 9.71 0.18 -19.73
CA ASP A 171 8.59 1.13 -19.81
C ASP A 171 7.23 0.46 -19.52
N HIS A 172 7.02 -0.76 -20.03
CA HIS A 172 5.81 -1.54 -19.75
C HIS A 172 5.73 -1.98 -18.28
N VAL A 173 6.85 -2.34 -17.66
CA VAL A 173 6.89 -2.72 -16.24
C VAL A 173 6.56 -1.49 -15.38
N GLU A 174 7.15 -0.33 -15.68
CA GLU A 174 6.89 0.91 -14.96
C GLU A 174 5.41 1.30 -15.04
N GLN A 175 4.81 1.31 -16.23
CA GLN A 175 3.38 1.61 -16.39
C GLN A 175 2.48 0.66 -15.60
N ASN A 176 2.79 -0.64 -15.59
CA ASN A 176 2.03 -1.62 -14.82
C ASN A 176 2.16 -1.40 -13.30
N ILE A 177 3.36 -1.03 -12.82
CA ILE A 177 3.60 -0.68 -11.42
C ILE A 177 2.82 0.57 -11.05
N GLN A 178 2.86 1.62 -11.87
CA GLN A 178 2.11 2.86 -11.64
C GLN A 178 0.60 2.61 -11.58
N GLN A 179 0.06 1.79 -12.48
CA GLN A 179 -1.35 1.39 -12.44
C GLN A 179 -1.72 0.54 -11.22
N TYR A 180 -0.78 -0.28 -10.73
CA TYR A 180 -0.99 -1.06 -9.51
C TYR A 180 -0.99 -0.17 -8.27
N ILE A 181 -0.01 0.74 -8.13
CA ILE A 181 0.07 1.72 -7.06
C ILE A 181 -1.21 2.56 -7.03
N LYS A 182 -1.63 3.12 -8.17
CA LYS A 182 -2.86 3.91 -8.27
C LYS A 182 -4.10 3.15 -7.78
N ARG A 183 -4.22 1.85 -8.11
CA ARG A 183 -5.34 1.01 -7.64
C ARG A 183 -5.30 0.78 -6.13
N ILE A 184 -4.11 0.54 -5.56
CA ILE A 184 -3.95 0.40 -4.11
C ILE A 184 -4.30 1.71 -3.41
N THR A 185 -3.82 2.85 -3.90
CA THR A 185 -4.12 4.17 -3.32
C THR A 185 -5.62 4.40 -3.22
N VAL A 186 -6.36 4.15 -4.31
CA VAL A 186 -7.83 4.30 -4.33
C VAL A 186 -8.52 3.32 -3.36
N ASP A 187 -8.06 2.07 -3.26
CA ASP A 187 -8.63 1.10 -2.32
C ASP A 187 -8.40 1.51 -0.85
N VAL A 188 -7.20 2.04 -0.54
CA VAL A 188 -6.87 2.55 0.80
C VAL A 188 -7.69 3.79 1.13
N GLU A 189 -7.84 4.73 0.20
CA GLU A 189 -8.67 5.93 0.37
C GLU A 189 -10.13 5.56 0.64
N ASN A 190 -10.71 4.63 -0.13
CA ASN A 190 -12.08 4.16 0.08
C ASN A 190 -12.27 3.49 1.45
N LYS A 191 -11.30 2.66 1.88
CA LYS A 191 -11.34 2.03 3.21
C LYS A 191 -11.20 3.06 4.33
N LEU A 192 -10.36 4.08 4.13
CA LEU A 192 -10.21 5.17 5.09
C LEU A 192 -11.53 5.93 5.25
N GLU A 193 -12.20 6.24 4.15
CA GLU A 193 -13.49 6.93 4.16
C GLU A 193 -14.60 6.10 4.81
N GLU A 194 -14.65 4.79 4.55
CA GLU A 194 -15.58 3.88 5.23
C GLU A 194 -15.37 3.89 6.76
N LYS A 195 -14.11 3.91 7.21
CA LYS A 195 -13.78 3.95 8.64
C LYS A 195 -14.11 5.30 9.27
N ARG A 196 -13.88 6.42 8.55
CA ARG A 196 -14.29 7.76 8.99
C ARG A 196 -15.79 7.86 9.16
N SER A 197 -16.56 7.38 8.18
CA SER A 197 -18.02 7.33 8.25
C SER A 197 -18.52 6.54 9.47
N LYS A 198 -17.93 5.35 9.73
CA LYS A 198 -18.25 4.54 10.93
C LYS A 198 -17.91 5.27 12.24
N LEU A 199 -16.77 5.97 12.30
CA LEU A 199 -16.38 6.74 13.47
C LEU A 199 -17.37 7.88 13.74
N THR A 200 -17.85 8.57 12.70
CA THR A 200 -18.88 9.61 12.81
C THR A 200 -20.19 9.04 13.35
N THR A 201 -20.65 7.89 12.86
CA THR A 201 -21.87 7.23 13.37
C THR A 201 -21.72 6.84 14.84
N LEU A 202 -20.60 6.20 15.22
CA LEU A 202 -20.34 5.80 16.61
C LEU A 202 -20.25 7.01 17.54
N SER A 203 -19.60 8.09 17.09
CA SER A 203 -19.53 9.33 17.86
C SER A 203 -20.91 9.93 18.09
N GLY A 204 -21.80 9.88 17.08
CA GLY A 204 -23.20 10.27 17.23
C GLY A 204 -23.96 9.41 18.25
N GLN A 205 -23.76 8.09 18.23
CA GLN A 205 -24.38 7.17 19.20
C GLN A 205 -23.87 7.43 20.63
N ILE A 206 -22.56 7.63 20.81
CA ILE A 206 -21.96 7.95 22.11
C ILE A 206 -22.58 9.24 22.67
N ARG A 207 -22.73 10.28 21.84
CA ARG A 207 -23.36 11.55 22.27
C ARG A 207 -24.81 11.36 22.70
N ALA A 208 -25.61 10.63 21.90
CA ALA A 208 -26.99 10.33 22.25
C ALA A 208 -27.10 9.61 23.60
N THR A 209 -26.27 8.57 23.82
CA THR A 209 -26.24 7.85 25.10
C THR A 209 -25.77 8.73 26.26
N LEU A 210 -24.78 9.61 26.04
CA LEU A 210 -24.35 10.55 27.07
C LEU A 210 -25.44 11.56 27.43
N SER A 211 -26.20 12.04 26.45
CA SER A 211 -27.37 12.90 26.69
C SER A 211 -28.43 12.18 27.53
N GLU A 212 -28.75 10.92 27.20
CA GLU A 212 -29.70 10.12 27.98
C GLU A 212 -29.21 9.91 29.43
N ILE A 213 -27.91 9.62 29.62
CA ILE A 213 -27.32 9.49 30.96
C ILE A 213 -27.42 10.79 31.74
N GLN A 214 -27.17 11.94 31.09
CA GLN A 214 -27.29 13.25 31.73
C GLN A 214 -28.74 13.54 32.14
N ASP A 215 -29.70 13.27 31.26
CA ASP A 215 -31.13 13.45 31.56
C ASP A 215 -31.58 12.56 32.73
N LEU A 216 -31.12 11.31 32.78
CA LEU A 216 -31.39 10.38 33.87
C LEU A 216 -30.73 10.81 35.19
N SER A 217 -29.45 11.23 35.16
CA SER A 217 -28.74 11.76 36.33
C SER A 217 -29.49 12.95 36.93
N PHE A 218 -29.99 13.81 36.06
CA PHE A 218 -30.72 15.00 36.44
C PHE A 218 -32.08 14.69 37.08
N ILE A 219 -32.83 13.73 36.52
CA ILE A 219 -34.07 13.22 37.14
C ILE A 219 -33.77 12.64 38.53
N LEU A 220 -32.67 11.90 38.67
CA LEU A 220 -32.26 11.31 39.95
C LEU A 220 -31.85 12.37 40.98
N GLU A 221 -31.22 13.46 40.54
CA GLU A 221 -30.81 14.58 41.39
C GLU A 221 -31.95 15.55 41.72
N GLY A 222 -33.10 15.43 41.05
CA GLY A 222 -34.25 16.32 41.26
C GLY A 222 -34.00 17.77 40.83
N LYS A 223 -33.00 18.00 39.98
CA LYS A 223 -32.60 19.32 39.54
C LYS A 223 -33.64 19.93 38.58
N SER A 224 -33.65 21.27 38.47
CA SER A 224 -34.45 22.06 37.53
C SER A 224 -33.63 22.47 36.30
N SER A 225 -34.28 22.75 35.16
CA SER A 225 -33.56 23.09 33.91
C SER A 225 -32.64 24.30 34.09
N THR A 226 -33.01 25.19 35.01
CA THR A 226 -32.19 26.29 35.50
C THR A 226 -30.88 25.82 36.14
N GLU A 227 -30.92 24.82 37.02
CA GLU A 227 -29.70 24.30 37.67
C GLU A 227 -28.78 23.62 36.65
N ARG A 228 -29.32 22.91 35.66
CA ARG A 228 -28.51 22.35 34.55
C ARG A 228 -27.83 23.46 33.76
N MET A 229 -28.54 24.53 33.43
CA MET A 229 -27.95 25.68 32.72
C MET A 229 -26.83 26.34 33.56
N ILE A 230 -27.04 26.51 34.86
CA ILE A 230 -26.03 27.05 35.78
C ILE A 230 -24.79 26.14 35.79
N ASP A 231 -24.98 24.82 35.93
CA ASP A 231 -23.88 23.86 35.93
C ASP A 231 -23.07 23.93 34.61
N GLU A 232 -23.72 24.05 33.46
CA GLU A 232 -23.04 24.21 32.17
C GLU A 232 -22.30 25.55 32.07
N MET A 233 -22.88 26.66 32.55
CA MET A 233 -22.21 27.96 32.57
C MET A 233 -20.97 27.97 33.48
N GLU A 234 -21.02 27.29 34.62
CA GLU A 234 -19.85 27.14 35.50
C GLU A 234 -18.74 26.32 34.83
N LYS A 235 -19.09 25.27 34.09
CA LYS A 235 -18.10 24.51 33.30
C LYS A 235 -17.44 25.40 32.24
N ILE A 236 -18.19 26.25 31.55
CA ILE A 236 -17.62 27.21 30.57
C ILE A 236 -16.67 28.19 31.28
N ARG A 237 -17.05 28.70 32.45
CA ARG A 237 -16.21 29.64 33.22
C ARG A 237 -14.89 29.02 33.67
N GLN A 238 -14.84 27.70 33.83
CA GLN A 238 -13.62 26.97 34.20
C GLN A 238 -12.68 26.69 33.02
N MET A 239 -13.10 26.99 31.77
CA MET A 239 -12.27 26.74 30.59
C MET A 239 -11.06 27.69 30.53
N PRO A 240 -9.86 27.21 30.18
CA PRO A 240 -8.69 28.06 30.03
C PRO A 240 -8.93 29.20 29.04
N GLY A 241 -8.63 30.44 29.44
CA GLY A 241 -8.77 31.64 28.62
C GLY A 241 -10.18 32.26 28.61
N VAL A 242 -11.18 31.62 29.24
CA VAL A 242 -12.50 32.24 29.44
C VAL A 242 -12.45 33.16 30.66
N GLU A 243 -12.81 34.43 30.48
CA GLU A 243 -12.82 35.42 31.57
C GLU A 243 -14.18 35.55 32.25
N TRP A 244 -15.26 35.60 31.46
CA TRP A 244 -16.62 35.71 31.99
C TRP A 244 -17.62 34.97 31.10
N VAL A 245 -18.75 34.61 31.71
CA VAL A 245 -19.90 33.95 31.08
C VAL A 245 -21.16 34.66 31.56
N ASP A 246 -22.05 35.02 30.64
CA ASP A 246 -23.30 35.73 30.87
C ASP A 246 -24.43 35.12 30.04
N LEU A 247 -25.67 35.15 30.55
CA LEU A 247 -26.87 34.76 29.81
C LEU A 247 -27.88 35.90 29.90
N LYS A 248 -28.08 36.62 28.80
CA LYS A 248 -28.98 37.76 28.74
C LYS A 248 -29.73 37.79 27.42
N ASP A 249 -31.03 38.10 27.48
CA ASP A 249 -31.90 38.23 26.30
C ASP A 249 -31.80 37.00 25.38
N GLU A 250 -31.80 35.80 25.99
CA GLU A 250 -31.66 34.50 25.30
C GLU A 250 -30.32 34.30 24.59
N VAL A 251 -29.30 35.12 24.88
CA VAL A 251 -27.95 34.96 24.32
C VAL A 251 -26.98 34.55 25.43
N LEU A 252 -26.47 33.32 25.34
CA LEU A 252 -25.34 32.86 26.13
C LEU A 252 -24.07 33.46 25.54
N ARG A 253 -23.33 34.24 26.32
CA ARG A 253 -22.12 34.94 25.90
C ARG A 253 -20.97 34.61 26.81
N PHE A 254 -19.78 34.50 26.25
CA PHE A 254 -18.56 34.39 27.03
C PHE A 254 -17.39 35.08 26.33
N LEU A 255 -16.48 35.67 27.12
CA LEU A 255 -15.26 36.30 26.62
C LEU A 255 -14.12 35.30 26.65
N TYR A 256 -13.52 35.06 25.49
CA TYR A 256 -12.35 34.23 25.30
C TYR A 256 -11.14 35.10 24.92
N ARG A 257 -10.08 35.05 25.74
CA ARG A 257 -8.89 35.91 25.65
C ARG A 257 -7.77 35.26 24.86
N ASP A 258 -6.91 36.10 24.27
CA ASP A 258 -5.63 35.71 23.65
C ASP A 258 -5.81 34.63 22.56
N VAL A 259 -6.80 34.81 21.69
CA VAL A 259 -7.08 33.90 20.58
C VAL A 259 -5.90 33.91 19.60
N LYS A 260 -5.34 32.73 19.38
CA LYS A 260 -4.16 32.53 18.54
C LYS A 260 -4.41 31.40 17.57
N ILE A 261 -4.03 31.63 16.31
CA ILE A 261 -4.17 30.65 15.25
C ILE A 261 -2.78 30.27 14.76
N GLN A 262 -2.42 29.00 14.90
CA GLN A 262 -1.19 28.48 14.33
C GLN A 262 -1.44 27.96 12.92
N SER A 263 -0.65 28.44 11.95
CA SER A 263 -0.65 27.89 10.60
C SER A 263 0.76 27.84 10.03
N LYS A 264 1.19 26.62 9.68
CA LYS A 264 2.55 26.32 9.21
C LYS A 264 3.60 26.83 10.22
N ASP A 265 4.40 27.81 9.82
CA ASP A 265 5.51 28.42 10.55
C ASP A 265 5.14 29.77 11.17
N LYS A 266 3.85 30.12 11.20
CA LYS A 266 3.35 31.38 11.72
C LYS A 266 2.32 31.18 12.82
N LEU A 267 2.40 32.05 13.82
CA LEU A 267 1.39 32.22 14.86
C LEU A 267 0.72 33.57 14.63
N TYR A 268 -0.59 33.55 14.40
CA TYR A 268 -1.41 34.73 14.17
C TYR A 268 -2.11 35.15 15.45
N ASP A 269 -1.97 36.42 15.82
CA ASP A 269 -2.63 37.05 16.96
C ASP A 269 -3.99 37.61 16.52
N ILE A 270 -5.06 36.95 16.95
CA ILE A 270 -6.45 37.37 16.66
C ILE A 270 -6.93 38.35 17.73
N GLY A 271 -6.50 38.19 18.98
CA GLY A 271 -6.90 39.01 20.12
C GLY A 271 -8.06 38.39 20.90
N ASP A 272 -8.89 39.22 21.50
CA ASP A 272 -9.96 38.79 22.38
C ASP A 272 -11.32 38.77 21.68
N ILE A 273 -12.09 37.70 21.87
CA ILE A 273 -13.37 37.47 21.20
C ILE A 273 -14.48 37.22 22.22
N ILE A 274 -15.59 37.94 22.08
CA ILE A 274 -16.85 37.58 22.72
C ILE A 274 -17.58 36.60 21.79
N ILE A 275 -17.84 35.39 22.28
CA ILE A 275 -18.61 34.37 21.58
C ILE A 275 -20.03 34.41 22.13
N GLY A 276 -21.02 34.62 21.26
CA GLY A 276 -22.44 34.63 21.59
C GLY A 276 -23.18 33.50 20.88
N ILE A 277 -24.06 32.83 21.62
CA ILE A 277 -24.94 31.76 21.14
C ILE A 277 -26.38 32.19 21.45
N ASN A 278 -27.17 32.47 20.42
CA ASN A 278 -28.59 32.77 20.59
C ASN A 278 -29.37 31.46 20.78
N LEU A 279 -29.99 31.31 21.95
CA LEU A 279 -30.68 30.10 22.39
C LEU A 279 -32.07 29.91 21.75
N THR A 280 -32.50 30.83 20.90
CA THR A 280 -33.78 30.75 20.18
C THR A 280 -33.58 30.32 18.73
N ASN A 281 -32.61 30.90 18.03
CA ASN A 281 -32.34 30.59 16.62
C ASN A 281 -31.02 29.82 16.39
N MET A 282 -30.29 29.48 17.45
CA MET A 282 -29.00 28.77 17.43
C MET A 282 -27.89 29.50 16.67
N GLU A 283 -28.06 30.79 16.44
CA GLU A 283 -27.06 31.60 15.75
C GLU A 283 -25.84 31.86 16.64
N VAL A 284 -24.66 31.68 16.05
CA VAL A 284 -23.38 31.96 16.71
C VAL A 284 -22.75 33.21 16.11
N VAL A 285 -22.37 34.12 16.99
CA VAL A 285 -21.72 35.39 16.64
C VAL A 285 -20.39 35.51 17.38
N PHE A 286 -19.33 35.86 16.66
CA PHE A 286 -18.04 36.22 17.25
C PHE A 286 -17.85 37.72 17.12
N ASP A 287 -17.62 38.39 18.24
CA ASP A 287 -17.28 39.80 18.29
C ASP A 287 -15.86 40.00 18.82
N ASN A 288 -14.92 40.25 17.91
CA ASN A 288 -13.55 40.59 18.29
C ASN A 288 -13.48 42.00 18.85
N ILE A 289 -13.19 42.10 20.15
CA ILE A 289 -13.14 43.36 20.90
C ILE A 289 -11.75 43.99 20.90
N THR A 290 -10.73 43.27 20.39
CA THR A 290 -9.39 43.81 20.24
C THR A 290 -9.23 44.57 18.92
N ARG A 291 -9.64 43.95 17.81
CA ARG A 291 -9.50 44.53 16.47
C ARG A 291 -10.44 43.90 15.46
N LYS A 292 -10.71 44.63 14.38
CA LYS A 292 -11.35 44.10 13.17
C LYS A 292 -10.35 44.19 12.03
N VAL A 293 -10.32 43.17 11.17
CA VAL A 293 -9.40 43.10 10.03
C VAL A 293 -10.22 42.99 8.75
N ALA A 294 -9.70 43.56 7.65
CA ALA A 294 -10.28 43.38 6.32
C ALA A 294 -10.08 41.93 5.81
N GLY A 295 -10.72 40.95 6.42
CA GLY A 295 -10.55 39.51 6.19
C GLY A 295 -11.26 39.00 4.93
N PHE A 296 -12.13 37.99 5.10
CA PHE A 296 -13.06 37.53 4.06
C PHE A 296 -14.14 38.58 3.76
N LYS A 297 -14.52 39.35 4.79
CA LYS A 297 -15.30 40.58 4.72
C LYS A 297 -14.53 41.73 5.34
N GLU A 298 -14.88 42.95 4.94
CA GLU A 298 -14.42 44.16 5.62
C GLU A 298 -14.88 44.16 7.08
N GLY A 299 -14.01 44.54 8.00
CA GLY A 299 -14.32 44.60 9.42
C GLY A 299 -14.59 43.24 10.09
N ALA A 300 -13.94 42.17 9.63
CA ALA A 300 -14.09 40.81 10.16
C ALA A 300 -13.55 40.66 11.59
N SER A 301 -14.30 39.94 12.44
CA SER A 301 -13.89 39.48 13.79
C SER A 301 -12.91 38.30 13.77
N HIS A 302 -12.95 37.52 12.69
CA HIS A 302 -12.23 36.24 12.56
C HIS A 302 -12.01 35.97 11.05
N PRO A 303 -11.00 35.19 10.63
CA PRO A 303 -10.80 34.85 9.21
C PRO A 303 -12.04 34.28 8.50
N HIS A 304 -12.90 33.56 9.23
CA HIS A 304 -14.15 32.96 8.74
C HIS A 304 -15.40 33.81 8.99
N ASP A 305 -15.24 35.10 9.29
CA ASP A 305 -16.37 36.02 9.41
C ASP A 305 -17.00 36.32 8.05
N ILE A 306 -18.27 35.95 7.89
CA ILE A 306 -19.05 36.20 6.68
C ILE A 306 -19.87 37.50 6.76
N GLY A 307 -19.75 38.25 7.86
CA GLY A 307 -20.31 39.58 8.08
C GLY A 307 -21.02 39.69 9.43
N ASN A 308 -20.88 40.85 10.08
CA ASN A 308 -21.51 41.16 11.37
C ASN A 308 -21.18 40.13 12.48
N GLY A 309 -19.99 39.53 12.44
CA GLY A 309 -19.58 38.51 13.40
C GLY A 309 -20.22 37.14 13.16
N LYS A 310 -20.98 36.93 12.09
CA LYS A 310 -21.51 35.60 11.76
C LYS A 310 -20.39 34.75 11.17
N MET A 311 -20.19 33.55 11.70
CA MET A 311 -19.11 32.67 11.27
C MET A 311 -19.57 31.65 10.22
N CYS A 312 -18.72 31.38 9.23
CA CYS A 312 -18.84 30.17 8.43
C CYS A 312 -18.30 28.99 9.24
N LEU A 313 -19.18 28.34 10.00
CA LEU A 313 -18.85 27.26 10.94
C LEU A 313 -18.49 25.93 10.25
N GLY A 314 -18.71 25.79 8.94
CA GLY A 314 -18.47 24.54 8.21
C GLY A 314 -19.26 23.37 8.82
N GLU A 315 -18.59 22.25 9.07
CA GLU A 315 -19.22 21.07 9.72
C GLU A 315 -19.75 21.37 11.12
N LEU A 316 -19.19 22.37 11.83
CA LEU A 316 -19.66 22.74 13.16
C LEU A 316 -21.10 23.26 13.15
N SER A 317 -21.58 23.81 12.02
CA SER A 317 -22.94 24.38 11.94
C SER A 317 -24.05 23.37 12.18
N SER A 318 -23.85 22.09 11.82
CA SER A 318 -24.84 21.03 12.09
C SER A 318 -24.84 20.58 13.55
N PHE A 319 -23.74 20.77 14.27
CA PHE A 319 -23.62 20.37 15.67
C PHE A 319 -24.15 21.43 16.63
N VAL A 320 -24.14 22.71 16.27
CA VAL A 320 -24.63 23.78 17.17
C VAL A 320 -26.08 23.54 17.63
N PRO A 321 -27.07 23.32 16.73
CA PRO A 321 -28.45 23.12 17.16
C PRO A 321 -28.63 21.85 17.98
N GLN A 322 -27.88 20.79 17.65
CA GLN A 322 -27.91 19.53 18.38
C GLN A 322 -27.44 19.73 19.83
N LEU A 323 -26.23 20.26 20.02
CA LEU A 323 -25.62 20.43 21.34
C LEU A 323 -26.42 21.40 22.22
N ALA A 324 -26.95 22.46 21.63
CA ALA A 324 -27.79 23.41 22.36
C ALA A 324 -29.14 22.79 22.76
N THR A 325 -29.76 21.96 21.92
CA THR A 325 -30.99 21.22 22.28
C THR A 325 -30.75 20.22 23.40
N GLU A 326 -29.59 19.55 23.39
CA GLU A 326 -29.15 18.63 24.44
C GLU A 326 -28.63 19.37 25.69
N MET A 327 -28.70 20.72 25.74
CA MET A 327 -28.17 21.56 26.80
C MET A 327 -26.70 21.23 27.16
N GLN A 328 -25.87 20.92 26.17
CA GLN A 328 -24.44 20.64 26.32
C GLN A 328 -23.61 21.90 25.99
N PHE A 329 -23.91 23.01 26.67
CA PHE A 329 -23.32 24.30 26.36
C PHE A 329 -21.83 24.37 26.65
N ALA A 330 -21.32 23.62 27.62
CA ALA A 330 -19.89 23.52 27.87
C ALA A 330 -19.17 22.92 26.65
N TYR A 331 -19.64 21.78 26.15
CA TYR A 331 -19.03 21.14 24.99
C TYR A 331 -19.17 21.96 23.70
N LEU A 332 -20.29 22.67 23.54
CA LEU A 332 -20.47 23.63 22.46
C LEU A 332 -19.47 24.80 22.57
N ALA A 333 -19.27 25.37 23.76
CA ALA A 333 -18.29 26.43 23.98
C ALA A 333 -16.86 25.97 23.68
N GLU A 334 -16.46 24.78 24.13
CA GLU A 334 -15.17 24.17 23.80
C GLU A 334 -14.99 24.01 22.29
N SER A 335 -16.02 23.53 21.59
CA SER A 335 -15.99 23.39 20.14
C SER A 335 -15.83 24.74 19.41
N LEU A 336 -16.49 25.79 19.92
CA LEU A 336 -16.38 27.14 19.38
C LEU A 336 -15.03 27.79 19.69
N ILE A 337 -14.44 27.51 20.85
CA ILE A 337 -13.07 27.93 21.21
C ILE A 337 -12.05 27.25 20.28
N ASN A 338 -12.19 25.95 20.05
CA ASN A 338 -11.33 25.22 19.10
C ASN A 338 -11.48 25.76 17.67
N PHE A 339 -12.70 26.12 17.26
CA PHE A 339 -12.93 26.82 16.00
C PHE A 339 -12.25 28.19 15.97
N ALA A 340 -12.35 29.00 17.04
CA ALA A 340 -11.71 30.31 17.13
C ALA A 340 -10.18 30.26 17.04
N ASN A 341 -9.57 29.15 17.51
CA ASN A 341 -8.12 28.92 17.46
C ASN A 341 -7.65 28.17 16.20
N SER A 342 -8.53 27.91 15.25
CA SER A 342 -8.18 27.16 14.04
C SER A 342 -8.65 27.88 12.77
N VAL A 343 -7.97 27.58 11.67
CA VAL A 343 -8.37 28.08 10.34
C VAL A 343 -7.94 27.09 9.28
N ASN A 344 -8.83 26.82 8.32
CA ASN A 344 -8.48 26.07 7.12
C ASN A 344 -7.91 27.03 6.06
N VAL A 345 -6.58 27.13 5.99
CA VAL A 345 -5.91 28.05 5.06
C VAL A 345 -6.08 27.71 3.58
N ASP A 346 -6.65 26.55 3.25
CA ASP A 346 -6.85 26.12 1.88
C ASP A 346 -8.18 26.62 1.29
N ASP A 347 -9.15 27.00 2.14
CA ASP A 347 -10.43 27.54 1.69
C ASP A 347 -10.41 29.06 1.42
N SER A 348 -11.49 29.58 0.83
CA SER A 348 -11.57 30.99 0.41
C SER A 348 -11.58 31.98 1.58
N ALA A 349 -12.15 31.62 2.72
CA ALA A 349 -12.22 32.48 3.89
C ALA A 349 -10.91 32.44 4.67
N GLY A 350 -10.40 31.24 4.94
CA GLY A 350 -9.20 30.99 5.73
C GLY A 350 -7.92 31.54 5.11
N LYS A 351 -7.84 31.68 3.78
CA LYS A 351 -6.74 32.41 3.11
C LYS A 351 -6.56 33.84 3.61
N SER A 352 -7.61 34.46 4.17
CA SER A 352 -7.55 35.80 4.73
C SER A 352 -6.77 35.89 6.05
N ILE A 353 -6.36 34.76 6.65
CA ILE A 353 -5.55 34.75 7.87
C ILE A 353 -4.25 35.56 7.71
N VAL A 354 -3.68 35.62 6.50
CA VAL A 354 -2.42 36.33 6.22
C VAL A 354 -2.50 37.85 6.47
N LYS A 355 -3.71 38.40 6.59
CA LYS A 355 -3.96 39.82 6.88
C LYS A 355 -3.94 40.11 8.38
N TRP A 356 -3.93 39.08 9.23
CA TRP A 356 -3.86 39.22 10.68
C TRP A 356 -2.41 39.41 11.14
N PRO A 357 -2.19 40.12 12.26
CA PRO A 357 -0.87 40.22 12.88
C PRO A 357 -0.28 38.84 13.11
N SER A 358 1.00 38.65 12.77
CA SER A 358 1.67 37.37 12.95
C SER A 358 3.10 37.52 13.42
N THR A 359 3.57 36.51 14.13
CA THR A 359 4.97 36.31 14.48
C THR A 359 5.46 34.99 13.89
N SER A 360 6.67 35.00 13.35
CA SER A 360 7.33 33.76 12.93
C SER A 360 7.57 32.88 14.15
N ILE A 361 7.17 31.61 14.07
CA ILE A 361 7.53 30.62 15.07
C ILE A 361 9.00 30.33 14.82
N LYS A 362 9.88 30.81 15.71
CA LYS A 362 11.26 30.35 15.71
C LYS A 362 11.19 28.85 15.92
N LYS A 363 11.53 28.05 14.89
CA LYS A 363 11.87 26.65 15.11
C LYS A 363 13.00 26.70 16.13
N GLU A 364 12.73 26.33 17.38
CA GLU A 364 13.80 25.94 18.27
C GLU A 364 14.54 24.83 17.51
N ALA A 365 15.70 25.20 16.99
CA ALA A 365 16.55 24.28 16.28
C ALA A 365 16.75 23.10 17.21
N GLU A 366 16.59 21.90 16.67
CA GLU A 366 16.90 20.61 17.28
C GLU A 366 18.34 20.66 17.83
N ALA A 367 18.48 21.22 19.02
CA ALA A 367 19.66 21.20 19.86
C ALA A 367 19.50 20.04 20.85
N THR A 368 19.25 18.86 20.29
CA THR A 368 19.45 17.57 20.93
C THR A 368 20.32 16.77 19.98
N THR A 369 21.59 17.16 19.98
CA THR A 369 22.75 16.31 19.68
C THR A 369 22.67 14.97 20.40
#